data_AF-A0A6H0KJU3-F1
#
_entry.id   AF-A0A6H0KJU3-F1
#
_cell.length_a   1.000
_cell.length_b   1.000
_cell.length_c   1.000
_cell.angle_alpha   90.00
_cell.angle_beta   90.00
_cell.angle_gamma   90.00
#
_symmetry.space_group_name_H-M   'P 1'
#
loop_
_entity.id
_entity.type
_entity.pdbx_description
1 polymer ?
#
loop_
_entity_poly.entity_id
_entity_poly.type
_entity_poly.pdbx_seq_one_letter_code
_entity_poly.pdbx_strand_id
1 'polypeptide(L)'
;MKQEISLSTEQSTSTSSCKNCKRELPLDFFYLNKTTLCPDKFCKECRKSLSRRRYNSGKISQAIFSDRLPYPVITQIEDRETRIQFILHALQVVRLSMERKRMRTQEEDALL
;
A
#
# COMPACT_ATOMS: atom_id res chain seq x y z
N MET A 1 7.74 -49.18 38.93
CA MET A 1 8.47 -48.19 38.12
C MET A 1 7.89 -48.20 36.72
N LYS A 2 7.07 -47.20 36.36
CA LYS A 2 6.61 -47.00 34.99
C LYS A 2 7.35 -45.77 34.48
N GLN A 3 8.24 -45.96 33.50
CA GLN A 3 8.88 -44.87 32.77
C GLN A 3 7.93 -44.46 31.66
N GLU A 4 7.34 -43.27 31.80
CA GLU A 4 6.66 -42.60 30.70
C GLU A 4 7.72 -41.92 29.84
N ILE A 5 7.94 -42.47 28.65
CA ILE A 5 8.78 -41.89 27.61
C ILE A 5 7.95 -40.76 26.99
N SER A 6 8.21 -39.52 27.40
CA SER A 6 7.63 -38.33 26.78
C SER A 6 8.23 -38.17 25.39
N LEU A 7 7.46 -38.60 24.38
CA LEU A 7 7.75 -38.47 22.96
C LEU A 7 7.76 -36.98 22.59
N SER A 8 8.92 -36.35 22.69
CA SER A 8 9.13 -34.97 22.25
C SER A 8 9.10 -34.99 20.73
N THR A 9 7.99 -34.56 20.14
CA THR A 9 7.88 -34.37 18.69
C THR A 9 8.82 -33.24 18.31
N GLU A 10 10.03 -33.58 17.88
CA GLU A 10 10.90 -32.68 17.13
C GLU A 10 10.23 -32.40 15.78
N GLN A 11 9.31 -31.44 15.77
CA GLN A 11 8.94 -30.78 14.54
C GLN A 11 10.13 -29.93 14.15
N SER A 12 10.93 -30.44 13.22
CA SER A 12 11.92 -29.68 12.46
C SER A 12 11.19 -28.58 11.67
N THR A 13 10.73 -27.55 12.37
CA THR A 13 10.21 -26.34 11.76
C THR A 13 11.41 -25.65 11.15
N SER A 14 11.45 -25.61 9.83
CA SER A 14 12.46 -24.82 9.14
C SER A 14 12.34 -23.38 9.65
N THR A 15 13.45 -22.85 10.14
CA THR A 15 13.55 -21.48 10.65
C THR A 15 14.37 -20.64 9.68
N SER A 16 14.11 -19.33 9.69
CA SER A 16 14.90 -18.36 8.93
C SER A 16 15.12 -17.10 9.75
N SER A 17 16.24 -16.42 9.50
CA SER A 17 16.63 -15.22 10.23
C SER A 17 16.17 -13.96 9.51
N CYS A 18 15.43 -13.10 10.22
CA CYS A 18 15.00 -11.81 9.67
C CYS A 18 16.15 -10.81 9.64
N LYS A 19 16.43 -10.22 8.47
CA LYS A 19 17.54 -9.23 8.34
C LYS A 19 17.33 -7.94 9.13
N ASN A 20 16.09 -7.60 9.52
CA ASN A 20 15.78 -6.38 10.28
C ASN A 20 15.84 -6.61 11.80
N CYS A 21 15.05 -7.54 12.35
CA CYS A 21 15.00 -7.77 13.79
C CYS A 21 16.02 -8.80 14.30
N LYS A 22 16.77 -9.45 13.41
CA LYS A 22 17.82 -10.44 13.72
C LYS A 22 17.35 -11.69 14.48
N ARG A 23 16.04 -11.87 14.63
CA ARG A 23 15.43 -13.06 15.25
C ARG A 23 15.35 -14.19 14.25
N GLU A 24 15.66 -15.41 14.70
CA GLU A 24 15.28 -16.65 14.04
C GLU A 24 13.82 -16.93 14.33
N LEU A 25 13.04 -17.15 13.27
CA LEU A 25 11.61 -17.37 13.35
C LEU A 25 11.22 -18.53 12.42
N PRO A 26 10.12 -19.24 12.70
CA PRO A 26 9.58 -20.25 11.78
C PRO A 26 9.27 -19.64 10.40
N LEU A 27 9.36 -20.45 9.34
CA LEU A 27 9.06 -20.00 7.97
C LEU A 27 7.67 -19.35 7.81
N ASP A 28 6.68 -19.73 8.63
CA ASP A 28 5.33 -19.15 8.62
C ASP A 28 5.31 -17.65 8.91
N PHE A 29 6.35 -17.12 9.56
CA PHE A 29 6.51 -15.69 9.82
C PHE A 29 7.11 -14.93 8.64
N PHE A 30 7.40 -15.59 7.52
CA PHE A 30 7.95 -15.02 6.29
C PHE A 30 6.96 -15.18 5.13
N TYR A 31 7.06 -14.31 4.14
CA TYR A 31 6.41 -14.54 2.84
C TYR A 31 7.30 -15.45 2.01
N LEU A 32 6.73 -16.41 1.29
CA LEU A 32 7.48 -17.23 0.33
C LEU A 32 7.41 -16.60 -1.05
N ASN A 33 8.54 -16.57 -1.77
CA ASN A 33 8.54 -16.17 -3.17
C ASN A 33 7.80 -17.22 -4.00
N LYS A 34 6.83 -16.81 -4.82
CA LYS A 34 6.05 -17.73 -5.67
C LYS A 34 6.92 -18.49 -6.68
N THR A 35 8.04 -17.91 -7.11
CA THR A 35 8.90 -18.50 -8.14
C THR A 35 10.01 -19.36 -7.53
N THR A 36 10.69 -18.86 -6.49
CA THR A 36 11.87 -19.54 -5.92
C THR A 36 11.55 -20.36 -4.67
N LEU A 37 10.34 -20.24 -4.11
CA LEU A 37 9.90 -20.80 -2.83
C LEU A 37 10.76 -20.41 -1.62
N CYS A 38 11.75 -19.52 -1.80
CA CYS A 38 12.59 -19.04 -0.71
C CYS A 38 11.80 -18.08 0.18
N PRO A 39 12.03 -18.13 1.51
CA PRO A 39 11.49 -17.13 2.42
C PRO A 39 12.08 -15.75 2.14
N ASP A 40 11.24 -14.74 2.35
CA ASP A 40 11.62 -13.34 2.27
C ASP A 40 12.73 -12.99 3.27
N LYS A 41 13.50 -11.96 2.95
CA LYS A 41 14.61 -11.48 3.80
C LYS A 41 14.12 -10.86 5.12
N PHE A 42 12.85 -10.49 5.18
CA PHE A 42 12.23 -9.86 6.34
C PHE A 42 10.99 -10.65 6.76
N CYS A 43 10.80 -10.81 8.08
CA CYS A 43 9.55 -11.36 8.58
C CYS A 43 8.37 -10.42 8.27
N LYS A 44 7.16 -10.98 8.22
CA LYS A 44 5.90 -10.27 7.93
C LYS A 44 5.76 -8.99 8.77
N GLU A 45 6.08 -9.04 10.05
CA GLU A 45 5.99 -7.88 10.95
C GLU A 45 7.01 -6.78 10.65
N CYS A 46 8.25 -7.15 10.30
CA CYS A 46 9.25 -6.17 9.88
C CYS A 46 8.87 -5.56 8.52
N ARG A 47 8.35 -6.36 7.59
CA ARG A 47 7.87 -5.88 6.29
C ARG A 47 6.72 -4.88 6.46
N LYS A 48 5.72 -5.20 7.30
CA LYS A 48 4.62 -4.28 7.65
C LYS A 48 5.16 -2.98 8.25
N SER A 49 6.08 -3.08 9.20
CA SER A 49 6.65 -1.91 9.89
C SER A 49 7.47 -1.01 8.96
N LEU A 50 8.28 -1.60 8.08
CA LEU A 50 9.01 -0.87 7.05
C LEU A 50 8.07 -0.18 6.05
N SER A 51 7.01 -0.87 5.63
CA SER A 51 5.98 -0.28 4.76
C SER A 51 5.30 0.92 5.43
N ARG A 52 4.88 0.77 6.70
CA ARG A 52 4.31 1.87 7.50
C ARG A 52 5.26 3.05 7.64
N ARG A 53 6.55 2.80 7.91
CA ARG A 53 7.57 3.86 8.00
C ARG A 53 7.73 4.61 6.67
N ARG A 54 7.81 3.90 5.54
CA ARG A 54 7.89 4.52 4.20
C ARG A 54 6.67 5.36 3.86
N TYR A 55 5.48 4.86 4.18
CA TYR A 55 4.24 5.59 3.98
C TYR A 55 4.20 6.85 4.85
N ASN A 56 4.56 6.74 6.13
CA ASN A 56 4.60 7.88 7.05
C ASN A 56 5.68 8.90 6.68
N SER A 57 6.87 8.45 6.23
CA SER A 57 7.90 9.38 5.73
C SER A 57 7.41 10.10 4.48
N GLY A 58 6.71 9.41 3.57
CA GLY A 58 6.07 10.03 2.41
C GLY A 58 5.03 11.08 2.80
N LYS A 59 4.21 10.80 3.83
CA LYS A 59 3.27 11.77 4.40
C LYS A 59 3.95 12.99 5.00
N ILE A 60 5.03 12.80 5.78
CA ILE A 60 5.79 13.90 6.38
C ILE A 60 6.39 14.77 5.27
N SER A 61 7.02 14.16 4.26
CA SER A 61 7.51 14.90 3.10
C SER A 61 6.37 15.65 2.41
N GLN A 62 5.22 15.01 2.19
CA GLN A 62 4.07 15.64 1.54
C GLN A 62 3.48 16.81 2.36
N ALA A 63 3.51 16.74 3.69
CA ALA A 63 3.12 17.84 4.57
C ALA A 63 4.13 19.00 4.55
N ILE A 64 5.42 18.72 4.37
CA ILE A 64 6.43 19.78 4.17
C ILE A 64 6.28 20.44 2.79
N PHE A 65 5.89 19.66 1.77
CA PHE A 65 5.68 20.17 0.42
C PHE A 65 4.32 20.85 0.21
N SER A 66 3.31 20.60 1.05
CA SER A 66 1.98 21.22 0.88
C SER A 66 2.03 22.75 0.95
N ASP A 67 2.96 23.33 1.72
CA ASP A 67 3.22 24.78 1.74
C ASP A 67 3.85 25.33 0.44
N ARG A 68 4.34 24.45 -0.45
CA ARG A 68 5.03 24.82 -1.71
C ARG A 68 4.33 24.33 -2.97
N LEU A 69 3.17 23.68 -2.87
CA LEU A 69 2.47 23.21 -4.07
C LEU A 69 1.84 24.41 -4.80
N PRO A 70 2.10 24.58 -6.11
CA PRO A 70 1.53 25.69 -6.89
C PRO A 70 0.03 25.51 -7.18
N TYR A 71 -0.61 24.46 -6.67
CA TYR A 71 -2.01 24.13 -6.90
C TYR A 71 -2.67 23.57 -5.63
N PRO A 72 -3.99 23.81 -5.46
CA PRO A 72 -4.72 23.34 -4.30
C PRO A 72 -4.89 21.82 -4.32
N VAL A 73 -4.58 21.17 -3.18
CA VAL A 73 -4.88 19.75 -2.96
C VAL A 73 -6.16 19.66 -2.13
N ILE A 74 -7.26 19.25 -2.75
CA ILE A 74 -8.61 19.25 -2.15
C ILE A 74 -8.65 18.57 -0.77
N THR A 75 -7.92 17.46 -0.60
CA THR A 75 -7.86 16.72 0.68
C THR A 75 -7.10 17.43 1.78
N GLN A 76 -6.30 18.45 1.44
CA GLN A 76 -5.53 19.28 2.38
C GLN A 76 -6.27 20.59 2.73
N ILE A 77 -7.40 20.89 2.09
CA ILE A 77 -8.22 22.07 2.42
C ILE A 77 -8.97 21.79 3.73
N GLU A 78 -8.69 22.58 4.76
CA GLU A 78 -9.32 22.48 6.07
C GLU A 78 -10.75 23.04 6.04
N ASP A 79 -10.95 24.20 5.43
CA ASP A 79 -12.25 24.84 5.33
C ASP A 79 -13.25 23.96 4.57
N ARG A 80 -14.37 23.65 5.22
CA ARG A 80 -15.35 22.69 4.72
C ARG A 80 -16.05 23.21 3.47
N GLU A 81 -16.43 24.47 3.46
CA GLU A 81 -17.20 25.06 2.36
C GLU A 81 -16.35 25.15 1.10
N THR A 82 -15.13 25.68 1.23
CA THR A 82 -14.14 25.74 0.16
C THR A 82 -13.83 24.35 -0.36
N ARG A 83 -13.58 23.37 0.50
CA ARG A 83 -13.32 21.99 0.09
C ARG A 83 -14.48 21.42 -0.73
N ILE A 84 -15.74 21.64 -0.30
CA ILE A 84 -16.92 21.19 -1.05
C ILE A 84 -17.01 21.88 -2.41
N GLN A 85 -16.76 23.19 -2.49
CA GLN A 85 -16.75 23.92 -3.76
C GLN A 85 -15.75 23.32 -4.76
N PHE A 86 -14.52 23.03 -4.32
CA PHE A 86 -13.52 22.38 -5.16
C PHE A 86 -13.93 20.98 -5.62
N ILE A 87 -14.56 20.18 -4.73
CA ILE A 87 -15.08 18.85 -5.09
C ILE A 87 -16.15 18.97 -6.17
N LEU A 88 -17.13 19.86 -5.99
CA LEU A 88 -18.21 20.07 -6.94
C LEU A 88 -17.68 20.55 -8.30
N HIS A 89 -16.73 21.49 -8.29
CA HIS A 89 -16.07 21.97 -9.50
C HIS A 89 -15.33 20.84 -10.23
N ALA A 90 -14.54 20.03 -9.52
CA ALA A 90 -13.82 18.90 -10.11
C ALA A 90 -14.79 17.89 -10.76
N LEU A 91 -15.89 17.56 -10.08
CA LEU A 91 -16.92 16.68 -10.63
C LEU A 91 -17.55 17.27 -11.90
N GLN A 92 -17.83 18.57 -11.91
CA GLN A 92 -18.38 19.25 -13.09
C GLN A 92 -17.40 19.20 -14.27
N VAL A 93 -16.12 19.48 -14.04
CA VAL A 93 -15.07 19.40 -15.07
C VAL A 93 -14.98 18.01 -15.67
N VAL A 94 -15.04 16.96 -14.84
CA VAL A 94 -15.03 15.57 -15.29
C VAL A 94 -16.25 15.26 -16.15
N ARG A 95 -17.45 15.65 -15.73
CA ARG A 95 -18.69 15.44 -16.52
C ARG A 95 -18.58 16.09 -17.89
N LEU A 96 -18.19 17.37 -17.94
CA LEU A 96 -18.02 18.10 -19.19
C LEU A 96 -16.94 17.47 -20.09
N SER A 97 -15.86 16.97 -19.49
CA SER A 97 -14.81 16.27 -20.23
C SER A 97 -15.29 14.95 -20.82
N MET A 98 -16.11 14.19 -20.07
CA MET A 98 -16.69 12.93 -20.55
C MET A 98 -17.66 13.17 -21.70
N GLU A 99 -18.50 14.21 -21.61
CA GLU A 99 -19.42 14.59 -22.68
C GLU A 99 -18.68 14.97 -23.96
N ARG A 100 -17.66 15.85 -23.86
CA ARG A 100 -16.79 16.18 -24.99
C ARG A 100 -16.12 14.95 -25.60
N LYS A 101 -15.71 13.98 -24.78
CA LYS A 101 -15.10 12.74 -25.27
C LYS A 101 -16.12 11.86 -26.01
N ARG A 102 -17.35 11.75 -25.51
CA ARG A 102 -18.43 11.00 -26.17
C ARG A 102 -18.77 11.59 -27.54
N MET A 103 -18.87 12.92 -27.63
CA MET A 103 -19.16 13.59 -28.90
C MET A 103 -18.07 13.33 -29.95
N ARG A 104 -16.78 13.44 -29.57
CA ARG A 104 -15.67 13.10 -30.48
C ARG A 104 -15.73 11.66 -30.99
N THR A 105 -16.00 10.69 -30.11
CA THR A 105 -16.13 9.28 -30.53
C THR A 105 -17.32 9.09 -31.46
N GLN A 106 -18.45 9.75 -31.20
CA GLN A 106 -19.61 9.66 -32.08
C GLN A 106 -19.36 10.31 -33.46
N GLU A 107 -18.63 11.43 -33.49
CA GLU A 107 -18.19 12.08 -34.74
C GLU A 107 -17.21 11.17 -35.52
N GLU A 108 -16.25 10.56 -34.84
CA GLU A 108 -15.29 9.61 -35.43
C GLU A 108 -16.01 8.37 -36.00
N ASP A 109 -16.95 7.78 -35.25
CA ASP A 109 -17.76 6.64 -35.69
C ASP A 109 -18.68 6.98 -36.87
N ALA A 110 -19.16 8.23 -36.97
CA ALA A 110 -20.02 8.69 -38.07
C ALA A 110 -19.25 8.97 -39.37
N LEU A 111 -17.92 9.09 -39.30
CA LEU A 111 -17.04 9.30 -40.46
C LEU A 111 -16.43 7.99 -41.01
N LEU A 112 -16.69 6.85 -40.35
CA LEU A 112 -16.32 5.50 -40.76
C LEU A 112 -17.48 4.80 -41.50
#